data_AF-A0A933BAA7-F1
#
_entry.id   AF-A0A933BAA7-F1
#
_cell.length_a   1.000
_cell.length_b   1.000
_cell.length_c   1.000
_cell.angle_alpha   90.00
_cell.angle_beta   90.00
_cell.angle_gamma   90.00
#
_symmetry.space_group_name_H-M   'P 1'
#
loop_
_entity.id
_entity.type
_entity.pdbx_description
1 polymer ?
#
loop_
_entity_poly.entity_id
_entity_poly.type
_entity_poly.pdbx_seq_one_letter_code
_entity_poly.pdbx_strand_id
1 'polypeptide(L)'
;MDEKEELKDALARIKATFVLREGSLTLFLTAVIFLKVSGLIPFFTRANWAIIYLVIWLATSLIFRYLVQRQRTPSAINNLYFFYDILIEMPLISLIVYSAGGAEWLGGMFFLFPIVFTNIFFSRRRAVLICTAASLGYALLVLLPYFGLIPFHAYFPLGVNLYQNANYVLANLLFVISTFYLIGLVSNLTTGLLKKRTLELVKAKKDLETEQLALEVKVRSRTEELEQERASLEEKVKERTKELQKRIEDLETLQQLTVGRELRMVELKKEVEGYKEEINHLRAQLSDEKA
;
A
#
# COMPACT_ATOMS: atom_id res chain seq x y z
N MET A 1 -5.25 -0.29 5.08
CA MET A 1 -5.01 1.15 4.83
C MET A 1 -6.30 1.70 4.27
N ASP A 2 -6.93 2.65 4.94
CA ASP A 2 -8.26 3.16 4.56
C ASP A 2 -8.16 3.91 3.22
N GLU A 3 -9.03 3.61 2.25
CA GLU A 3 -9.01 4.19 0.90
C GLU A 3 -9.10 5.74 0.95
N LYS A 4 -9.71 6.28 2.01
CA LYS A 4 -9.77 7.72 2.30
C LYS A 4 -8.41 8.31 2.70
N GLU A 5 -7.58 7.54 3.39
CA GLU A 5 -6.25 7.96 3.82
C GLU A 5 -5.29 7.96 2.64
N GLU A 6 -5.35 6.95 1.77
CA GLU A 6 -4.61 6.91 0.50
C GLU A 6 -4.96 8.08 -0.42
N LEU A 7 -6.24 8.43 -0.50
CA LEU A 7 -6.70 9.58 -1.29
C LEU A 7 -6.18 10.91 -0.74
N LYS A 8 -6.22 11.11 0.59
CA LYS A 8 -5.66 12.31 1.24
C LYS A 8 -4.16 12.43 0.96
N ASP A 9 -3.44 11.32 1.07
CA ASP A 9 -2.01 11.25 0.78
C ASP A 9 -1.67 11.55 -0.69
N ALA A 10 -2.47 11.03 -1.62
CA ALA A 10 -2.34 11.33 -3.04
C ALA A 10 -2.57 12.83 -3.32
N LEU A 11 -3.62 13.42 -2.76
CA LEU A 11 -3.93 14.84 -2.92
C LEU A 11 -2.86 15.76 -2.31
N ALA A 12 -2.29 15.39 -1.16
CA ALA A 12 -1.23 16.17 -0.52
C ALA A 12 0.05 16.22 -1.38
N ARG A 13 0.49 15.07 -1.93
CA ARG A 13 1.63 15.00 -2.85
C ARG A 13 1.42 15.86 -4.08
N ILE A 14 0.23 15.78 -4.66
CA ILE A 14 -0.14 16.56 -5.84
C ILE A 14 -0.17 18.06 -5.54
N LYS A 15 -0.68 18.46 -4.38
CA LYS A 15 -0.69 19.87 -3.99
C LYS A 15 0.72 20.44 -3.94
N ALA A 16 1.69 19.68 -3.42
CA ALA A 16 3.10 20.09 -3.43
C ALA A 16 3.63 20.24 -4.87
N THR A 17 3.34 19.29 -5.76
CA THR A 17 3.73 19.37 -7.18
C THR A 17 3.09 20.58 -7.87
N PHE A 18 1.82 20.86 -7.63
CA PHE A 18 1.13 22.03 -8.17
C PHE A 18 1.74 23.35 -7.70
N VAL A 19 2.08 23.47 -6.41
CA VAL A 19 2.72 24.66 -5.86
C VAL A 19 4.10 24.87 -6.48
N LEU A 20 4.88 23.80 -6.63
CA LEU A 20 6.20 23.86 -7.28
C LEU A 20 6.10 24.23 -8.76
N ARG A 21 5.22 23.56 -9.51
CA ARG A 21 5.01 23.82 -10.94
C ARG A 21 4.56 25.26 -11.16
N GLU A 22 3.46 25.68 -10.54
CA GLU A 22 2.94 27.06 -10.73
C GLU A 22 3.87 28.12 -10.15
N GLY A 23 4.57 27.83 -9.05
CA GLY A 23 5.61 28.71 -8.51
C GLY A 23 6.76 28.89 -9.51
N SER A 24 7.22 27.82 -10.14
CA SER A 24 8.26 27.91 -11.18
C SER A 24 7.76 28.65 -12.43
N LEU A 25 6.52 28.40 -12.87
CA LEU A 25 5.92 29.09 -14.02
C LEU A 25 5.76 30.59 -13.78
N THR A 26 5.27 30.97 -12.60
CA THR A 26 5.12 32.38 -12.24
C THR A 26 6.49 33.07 -12.12
N LEU A 27 7.50 32.39 -11.56
CA LEU A 27 8.88 32.88 -11.52
C LEU A 27 9.46 33.08 -12.93
N PHE A 28 9.29 32.11 -13.84
CA PHE A 28 9.78 32.25 -15.21
C PHE A 28 9.03 33.35 -15.97
N LEU A 29 7.72 33.46 -15.79
CA LEU A 29 6.92 34.50 -16.42
C LEU A 29 7.35 35.90 -15.94
N THR A 30 7.54 36.09 -14.62
CA THR A 30 8.02 37.37 -14.08
C THR A 30 9.44 37.68 -14.53
N ALA A 31 10.33 36.69 -14.59
CA ALA A 31 11.68 36.86 -15.10
C ALA A 31 11.68 37.29 -16.58
N VAL A 32 10.88 36.65 -17.43
CA VAL A 32 10.78 37.02 -18.85
C VAL A 32 10.19 38.42 -19.03
N ILE A 33 9.15 38.78 -18.27
CA ILE A 33 8.57 40.13 -18.29
C ILE A 33 9.61 41.16 -17.83
N PHE A 34 10.35 40.87 -16.75
CA PHE A 34 11.39 41.75 -16.24
C PHE A 34 12.51 41.99 -17.25
N LEU A 35 12.99 40.92 -17.91
CA LEU A 35 14.01 41.02 -18.96
C LEU A 35 13.52 41.87 -20.15
N LYS A 36 12.23 41.79 -20.47
CA LYS A 36 11.60 42.60 -21.52
C LYS A 36 11.47 44.07 -21.13
N VAL A 37 10.95 44.36 -19.94
CA VAL A 37 10.80 45.74 -19.42
C VAL A 37 12.16 46.43 -19.27
N SER A 38 13.18 45.68 -18.86
CA SER A 38 14.54 46.19 -18.70
C SER A 38 15.28 46.44 -20.03
N GLY A 39 14.63 46.20 -21.18
CA GLY A 39 15.20 46.43 -22.51
C GLY A 39 16.30 45.46 -22.90
N LEU A 40 16.54 44.39 -22.12
CA LEU A 40 17.52 43.36 -22.47
C LEU A 40 17.06 42.49 -23.67
N ILE A 41 15.74 42.44 -23.92
CA ILE A 41 15.12 41.68 -25.02
C ILE A 41 14.25 42.63 -25.87
N PRO A 42 14.36 42.61 -27.22
CA PRO A 42 13.57 43.49 -28.10
C PRO A 42 12.04 43.27 -27.98
N PHE A 43 11.28 44.36 -27.86
CA PHE A 43 9.82 44.36 -27.59
C PHE A 43 8.94 43.73 -28.70
N PHE A 44 9.37 43.81 -29.97
CA PHE A 44 8.63 43.36 -31.15
C PHE A 44 9.27 42.13 -31.81
N THR A 45 9.47 41.07 -31.04
CA THR A 45 9.98 39.78 -31.54
C THR A 45 8.98 38.66 -31.27
N ARG A 46 9.15 37.50 -31.93
CA ARG A 46 8.34 36.29 -31.66
C ARG A 46 8.41 35.81 -30.21
N ALA A 47 9.29 36.37 -29.38
CA ALA A 47 9.31 36.27 -27.92
C ALA A 47 7.94 36.51 -27.25
N ASN A 48 7.10 37.34 -27.87
CA ASN A 48 5.74 37.59 -27.39
C ASN A 48 4.88 36.33 -27.43
N TRP A 49 5.11 35.42 -28.39
CA TRP A 49 4.43 34.12 -28.44
C TRP A 49 4.84 33.23 -27.27
N ALA A 50 6.11 33.25 -26.85
CA ALA A 50 6.57 32.50 -25.68
C ALA A 50 5.84 32.93 -24.39
N ILE A 51 5.64 34.25 -24.21
CA ILE A 51 4.85 34.79 -23.09
C ILE A 51 3.39 34.32 -23.17
N ILE A 52 2.78 34.38 -24.36
CA ILE A 52 1.41 33.88 -24.57
C ILE A 52 1.31 32.39 -24.22
N TYR A 53 2.26 31.57 -24.67
CA TYR A 53 2.27 30.14 -24.36
C TYR A 53 2.51 29.86 -22.86
N LEU A 54 3.34 30.65 -22.17
CA LEU A 54 3.50 30.56 -20.72
C LEU A 54 2.19 30.92 -19.98
N VAL A 55 1.47 31.94 -20.44
CA VAL A 55 0.15 32.31 -19.87
C VAL A 55 -0.89 31.21 -20.14
N ILE A 56 -0.92 30.64 -21.35
CA ILE A 56 -1.78 29.49 -21.67
C ILE A 56 -1.43 28.30 -20.79
N TRP A 57 -0.14 28.03 -20.56
CA TRP A 57 0.30 26.94 -19.69
C TRP A 57 -0.14 27.17 -18.24
N LEU A 58 0.00 28.39 -17.72
CA LEU A 58 -0.49 28.73 -16.39
C LEU A 58 -2.03 28.57 -16.29
N ALA A 59 -2.78 29.04 -17.29
CA ALA A 59 -4.24 28.92 -17.33
C ALA A 59 -4.69 27.46 -17.38
N THR A 60 -4.09 26.64 -18.26
CA THR A 60 -4.39 25.21 -18.34
C THR A 60 -4.00 24.47 -17.06
N SER A 61 -2.92 24.86 -16.39
CA SER A 61 -2.51 24.31 -15.09
C SER A 61 -3.54 24.61 -14.00
N LEU A 62 -4.11 25.82 -13.97
CA LEU A 62 -5.16 26.18 -13.02
C LEU A 62 -6.46 25.40 -13.26
N ILE A 63 -6.87 25.26 -14.52
CA ILE A 63 -8.02 24.42 -14.90
C ILE A 63 -7.78 22.97 -14.50
N PHE A 64 -6.58 22.47 -14.75
CA PHE A 64 -6.19 21.12 -14.41
C PHE A 64 -6.21 20.87 -12.90
N ARG A 65 -5.71 21.81 -12.08
CA ARG A 65 -5.84 21.76 -10.61
C ARG A 65 -7.29 21.64 -10.18
N TYR A 66 -8.18 22.42 -10.79
CA TYR A 66 -9.61 22.35 -10.50
C TYR A 66 -10.21 20.97 -10.82
N LEU A 67 -9.84 20.39 -11.97
CA LEU A 67 -10.30 19.06 -12.38
C LEU A 67 -9.80 17.94 -11.45
N VAL A 68 -8.58 18.05 -10.94
CA VAL A 68 -8.01 17.08 -10.00
C VAL A 68 -8.76 17.08 -8.66
N GLN A 69 -9.13 18.25 -8.14
CA GLN A 69 -9.88 18.36 -6.88
C GLN A 69 -11.28 17.73 -6.93
N ARG A 70 -11.84 17.55 -8.14
CA ARG A 70 -13.13 16.89 -8.34
C ARG A 70 -13.05 15.36 -8.38
N GLN A 71 -11.86 14.78 -8.47
CA GLN A 71 -11.70 13.34 -8.54
C GLN A 71 -11.78 12.69 -7.15
N ARG A 72 -12.39 11.50 -7.09
CA ARG A 72 -12.62 10.76 -5.83
C ARG A 72 -11.72 9.54 -5.64
N THR A 73 -10.95 9.15 -6.65
CA THR A 73 -10.09 7.97 -6.59
C THR A 73 -8.64 8.33 -6.92
N PRO A 74 -7.64 7.76 -6.22
CA PRO A 74 -6.23 7.99 -6.52
C PRO A 74 -5.85 7.65 -7.97
N SER A 75 -6.43 6.57 -8.51
CA SER A 75 -6.19 6.12 -9.88
C SER A 75 -6.70 7.10 -10.93
N ALA A 76 -7.88 7.70 -10.74
CA ALA A 76 -8.43 8.70 -11.66
C ALA A 76 -7.54 9.95 -11.68
N ILE A 77 -7.09 10.39 -10.50
CA ILE A 77 -6.17 11.52 -10.40
C ILE A 77 -4.86 11.23 -11.14
N ASN A 78 -4.29 10.05 -10.92
CA ASN A 78 -3.04 9.64 -11.54
C ASN A 78 -3.15 9.57 -13.08
N ASN A 79 -4.25 9.04 -13.60
CA ASN A 79 -4.49 9.01 -15.05
C ASN A 79 -4.67 10.41 -15.62
N LEU A 80 -5.46 11.27 -14.97
CA LEU A 80 -5.68 12.65 -15.43
C LEU A 80 -4.36 13.43 -15.52
N TYR A 81 -3.50 13.28 -14.51
CA TYR A 81 -2.15 13.87 -14.49
C TYR A 81 -1.30 13.38 -15.66
N PHE A 82 -1.30 12.07 -15.91
CA PHE A 82 -0.50 11.47 -16.99
C PHE A 82 -0.91 11.99 -18.37
N PHE A 83 -2.22 12.07 -18.63
CA PHE A 83 -2.73 12.58 -19.91
C PHE A 83 -2.51 14.09 -20.05
N TYR A 84 -2.66 14.87 -18.97
CA TYR A 84 -2.37 16.30 -19.00
C TYR A 84 -0.90 16.56 -19.36
N ASP A 85 0.03 15.86 -18.71
CA ASP A 85 1.46 16.06 -18.96
C ASP A 85 1.86 15.72 -20.40
N ILE A 86 1.31 14.64 -20.97
CA ILE A 86 1.64 14.23 -22.35
C ILE A 86 0.93 15.07 -23.40
N LEU A 87 -0.38 15.32 -23.25
CA LEU A 87 -1.19 15.91 -24.32
C LEU A 87 -1.20 17.44 -24.32
N ILE A 88 -0.97 18.06 -23.16
CA ILE A 88 -1.04 19.52 -23.02
C ILE A 88 0.33 20.09 -22.70
N GLU A 89 1.00 19.58 -21.66
CA GLU A 89 2.26 20.17 -21.19
C GLU A 89 3.42 19.97 -22.15
N MET A 90 3.64 18.74 -22.65
CA MET A 90 4.73 18.48 -23.61
C MET A 90 4.65 19.32 -24.89
N PRO A 91 3.47 19.44 -25.55
CA PRO A 91 3.33 20.36 -26.68
C PRO A 91 3.56 21.82 -26.32
N LEU A 92 3.04 22.30 -25.17
CA LEU A 92 3.25 23.69 -24.73
C LEU A 92 4.72 24.00 -24.48
N ILE A 93 5.43 23.11 -23.79
CA ILE A 93 6.88 23.24 -23.58
C ILE A 93 7.60 23.27 -24.92
N SER A 94 7.25 22.39 -25.85
CA SER A 94 7.85 22.38 -27.19
C SER A 94 7.62 23.70 -27.94
N LEU A 95 6.42 24.28 -27.88
CA LEU A 95 6.11 25.58 -28.49
C LEU A 95 6.86 26.74 -27.82
N ILE A 96 6.98 26.73 -26.49
CA ILE A 96 7.77 27.71 -25.73
C ILE A 96 9.24 27.63 -26.15
N VAL A 97 9.81 26.41 -26.18
CA VAL A 97 11.22 26.20 -26.54
C VAL A 97 11.49 26.58 -27.98
N TYR A 98 10.61 26.19 -28.91
CA TYR A 98 10.72 26.58 -30.32
C TYR A 98 10.67 28.10 -30.50
N SER A 99 9.74 28.79 -29.82
CA SER A 99 9.63 30.26 -29.88
C SER A 99 10.78 31.00 -29.18
N ALA A 100 11.47 30.33 -28.25
CA ALA A 100 12.63 30.85 -27.53
C ALA A 100 13.99 30.56 -28.21
N GLY A 101 14.01 30.08 -29.47
CA GLY A 101 15.24 29.84 -30.24
C GLY A 101 15.64 28.37 -30.36
N GLY A 102 14.82 27.45 -29.85
CA GLY A 102 14.97 26.01 -30.07
C GLY A 102 16.30 25.44 -29.60
N ALA A 103 17.07 24.88 -30.54
CA ALA A 103 18.35 24.21 -30.29
C ALA A 103 19.51 25.18 -30.00
N GLU A 104 19.42 26.44 -30.43
CA GLU A 104 20.49 27.43 -30.29
C GLU A 104 20.53 28.10 -28.91
N TRP A 105 19.47 27.90 -28.12
CA TRP A 105 19.37 28.43 -26.75
C TRP A 105 19.15 27.31 -25.74
N LEU A 106 19.25 27.63 -24.45
CA LEU A 106 19.07 26.69 -23.34
C LEU A 106 17.64 26.19 -23.15
N GLY A 107 16.76 26.43 -24.13
CA GLY A 107 15.36 26.02 -24.11
C GLY A 107 15.17 24.52 -23.85
N GLY A 108 16.11 23.67 -24.29
CA GLY A 108 16.10 22.23 -23.98
C GLY A 108 16.01 21.90 -22.49
N MET A 109 16.54 22.76 -21.61
CA MET A 109 16.46 22.54 -20.16
C MET A 109 15.03 22.63 -19.62
N PHE A 110 14.08 23.27 -20.32
CA PHE A 110 12.68 23.30 -19.88
C PHE A 110 12.03 21.92 -19.85
N PHE A 111 12.51 20.96 -20.65
CA PHE A 111 12.05 19.57 -20.59
C PHE A 111 12.47 18.86 -19.30
N LEU A 112 13.43 19.40 -18.53
CA LEU A 112 13.80 18.86 -17.22
C LEU A 112 12.70 19.07 -16.19
N PHE A 113 11.93 20.16 -16.26
CA PHE A 113 10.87 20.46 -15.29
C PHE A 113 9.77 19.39 -15.23
N PRO A 114 9.11 19.00 -16.34
CA PRO A 114 8.12 17.93 -16.29
C PRO A 114 8.76 16.62 -15.83
N ILE A 115 10.00 16.30 -16.24
CA ILE A 115 10.70 15.08 -15.78
C ILE A 115 10.90 15.09 -14.26
N VAL A 116 11.34 16.21 -13.71
CA VAL A 116 11.63 16.35 -12.28
C VAL A 116 10.33 16.34 -11.46
N PHE A 117 9.28 17.04 -11.90
CA PHE A 117 7.99 17.06 -11.22
C PHE A 117 7.26 15.71 -11.27
N THR A 118 7.38 14.98 -12.38
CA THR A 118 6.70 13.70 -12.56
C THR A 118 7.28 12.59 -11.68
N ASN A 119 8.59 12.64 -11.39
CA ASN A 119 9.25 11.71 -10.47
C ASN A 119 8.76 11.79 -9.01
N ILE A 120 8.12 12.90 -8.60
CA ILE A 120 7.54 13.04 -7.26
C ILE A 120 6.25 12.20 -7.12
N PHE A 121 5.50 12.08 -8.21
CA PHE A 121 4.11 11.62 -8.17
C PHE A 121 3.88 10.27 -8.86
N PHE A 122 4.54 10.02 -9.98
CA PHE A 122 4.29 8.84 -10.79
C PHE A 122 5.10 7.62 -10.36
N SER A 123 4.56 6.43 -10.65
CA SER A 123 5.33 5.20 -10.57
C SER A 123 6.45 5.18 -11.62
N ARG A 124 7.52 4.42 -11.34
CA ARG A 124 8.71 4.29 -12.20
C ARG A 124 8.37 4.08 -13.68
N ARG A 125 7.34 3.27 -13.99
CA ARG A 125 6.93 2.99 -15.38
C ARG A 125 6.40 4.24 -16.10
N ARG A 126 5.50 5.00 -15.46
CA ARG A 126 4.92 6.22 -16.05
C ARG A 126 5.94 7.34 -16.13
N ALA A 127 6.80 7.47 -15.14
CA ALA A 127 7.91 8.43 -15.17
C ALA A 127 8.86 8.16 -16.36
N VAL A 128 9.23 6.89 -16.60
CA VAL A 128 10.04 6.53 -17.77
C VAL A 128 9.33 6.88 -19.08
N LEU A 129 8.01 6.62 -19.20
CA LEU A 129 7.25 7.01 -20.38
C LEU A 129 7.28 8.53 -20.64
N ILE A 130 7.14 9.33 -19.59
CA ILE A 130 7.22 10.79 -19.70
C ILE A 130 8.64 11.23 -20.10
N CYS A 131 9.69 10.63 -19.54
CA CYS A 131 11.06 10.89 -19.97
C CYS A 131 11.28 10.54 -21.44
N THR A 132 10.75 9.41 -21.91
CA THR A 132 10.84 9.03 -23.33
C THR A 132 10.08 10.00 -24.22
N ALA A 133 8.88 10.45 -23.81
CA ALA A 133 8.10 11.42 -24.55
C ALA A 133 8.78 12.80 -24.59
N ALA A 134 9.38 13.24 -23.48
CA ALA A 134 10.17 14.47 -23.41
C ALA A 134 11.40 14.40 -24.33
N SER A 135 12.12 13.28 -24.30
CA SER A 135 13.32 13.06 -25.12
C SER A 135 12.97 13.04 -26.61
N LEU A 136 11.89 12.34 -26.98
CA LEU A 136 11.38 12.33 -28.35
C LEU A 136 10.85 13.71 -28.78
N GLY A 137 10.14 14.42 -27.91
CA GLY A 137 9.64 15.76 -28.17
C GLY A 137 10.77 16.76 -28.43
N TYR A 138 11.81 16.73 -27.60
CA TYR A 138 13.00 17.55 -27.81
C TYR A 138 13.77 17.14 -29.08
N ALA A 139 13.95 15.83 -29.32
CA ALA A 139 14.59 15.34 -30.54
C ALA A 139 13.84 15.81 -31.80
N LEU A 140 12.50 15.71 -31.81
CA LEU A 140 11.67 16.22 -32.91
C LEU A 140 11.81 17.74 -33.07
N LEU A 141 11.82 18.48 -31.97
CA LEU A 141 12.00 19.94 -31.98
C LEU A 141 13.32 20.36 -32.63
N VAL A 142 14.39 19.57 -32.48
CA VAL A 142 15.70 19.83 -33.09
C VAL A 142 15.78 19.29 -34.52
N LEU A 143 15.26 18.07 -34.76
CA LEU A 143 15.38 17.40 -36.05
C LEU A 143 14.45 18.00 -37.13
N LEU A 144 13.25 18.44 -36.78
CA LEU A 144 12.31 19.00 -37.77
C LEU A 144 12.87 20.27 -38.44
N PRO A 145 13.44 21.25 -37.71
CA PRO A 145 14.15 22.36 -38.35
C PRO A 145 15.42 21.93 -39.09
N TYR A 146 16.15 20.94 -38.57
CA TYR A 146 17.38 20.44 -39.21
C TYR A 146 17.11 19.86 -40.61
N PHE A 147 16.03 19.10 -40.78
CA PHE A 147 15.59 18.59 -42.09
C PHE A 147 14.83 19.61 -42.95
N GLY A 148 14.65 20.84 -42.46
CA GLY A 148 13.93 21.89 -43.18
C GLY A 148 12.40 21.70 -43.26
N LEU A 149 11.83 20.79 -42.44
CA LEU A 149 10.38 20.57 -42.38
C LEU A 149 9.64 21.73 -41.71
N ILE A 150 10.31 22.46 -40.83
CA ILE A 150 9.80 23.64 -40.12
C ILE A 150 10.84 24.75 -40.25
N PRO A 151 10.43 26.02 -40.43
CA PRO A 151 11.38 27.13 -40.52
C PRO A 151 12.20 27.30 -39.24
N PHE A 152 13.52 27.34 -39.39
CA PHE A 152 14.44 27.63 -38.30
C PHE A 152 14.46 29.13 -37.97
N HIS A 153 14.54 29.48 -36.69
CA HIS A 153 14.53 30.87 -36.23
C HIS A 153 15.56 31.09 -35.13
N ALA A 154 16.62 31.82 -35.47
CA ALA A 154 17.61 32.28 -34.50
C ALA A 154 17.01 33.40 -33.63
N TYR A 155 17.09 33.24 -32.31
CA TYR A 155 16.61 34.24 -31.35
C TYR A 155 17.67 35.31 -31.05
N PHE A 156 18.93 34.90 -31.01
CA PHE A 156 20.06 35.80 -30.98
C PHE A 156 20.71 35.80 -32.36
N PRO A 157 21.11 36.96 -32.91
CA PRO A 157 21.99 36.97 -34.07
C PRO A 157 23.29 36.26 -33.65
N LEU A 158 23.45 35.02 -34.09
CA LEU A 158 24.63 34.21 -33.79
C LEU A 158 25.84 34.83 -34.49
N GLY A 159 26.48 35.81 -33.85
CA GLY A 159 27.84 36.20 -34.16
C GLY A 159 28.80 35.14 -33.62
N VAL A 160 29.99 35.04 -34.19
CA VAL A 160 31.02 34.05 -33.82
C VAL A 160 31.48 34.15 -32.34
N ASN A 161 31.02 35.17 -31.58
CA ASN A 161 31.41 35.44 -30.18
C ASN A 161 30.23 35.74 -29.23
N LEU A 162 29.26 34.82 -29.06
CA LEU A 162 28.10 35.02 -28.14
C LEU A 162 28.49 35.28 -26.67
N TYR A 163 29.63 34.75 -26.21
CA TYR A 163 30.11 34.93 -24.85
C TYR A 163 30.53 36.39 -24.54
N GLN A 164 30.68 37.24 -25.57
CA GLN A 164 30.98 38.66 -25.40
C GLN A 164 29.71 39.52 -25.30
N ASN A 165 28.55 38.96 -25.65
CA ASN A 165 27.28 39.67 -25.54
C ASN A 165 26.77 39.63 -24.10
N ALA A 166 26.84 40.77 -23.41
CA ALA A 166 26.44 40.88 -22.01
C ALA A 166 24.98 40.43 -21.75
N ASN A 167 24.05 40.73 -22.66
CA ASN A 167 22.65 40.35 -22.51
C ASN A 167 22.46 38.84 -22.62
N TYR A 168 23.15 38.19 -23.56
CA TYR A 168 23.13 36.73 -23.70
C TYR A 168 23.72 36.06 -22.46
N VAL A 169 24.91 36.50 -22.01
CA VAL A 169 25.58 35.92 -20.85
C VAL A 169 24.75 36.08 -19.58
N LEU A 170 24.17 37.25 -19.35
CA LEU A 170 23.35 37.51 -18.16
C LEU A 170 22.04 36.70 -18.17
N ALA A 171 21.35 36.62 -19.31
CA ALA A 171 20.15 35.79 -19.43
C ALA A 171 20.45 34.30 -19.25
N ASN A 172 21.55 33.82 -19.82
CA ASN A 172 22.02 32.45 -19.68
C ASN A 172 22.35 32.13 -18.21
N LEU A 173 23.15 32.99 -17.56
CA LEU A 173 23.53 32.82 -16.16
C LEU A 173 22.31 32.75 -15.23
N LEU A 174 21.37 33.69 -15.37
CA LEU A 174 20.14 33.69 -14.57
C LEU A 174 19.31 32.43 -14.77
N PHE A 175 19.19 31.97 -16.02
CA PHE A 175 18.42 30.78 -16.35
C PHE A 175 19.05 29.49 -15.81
N VAL A 176 20.37 29.32 -15.96
CA VAL A 176 21.10 28.15 -15.45
C VAL A 176 21.08 28.10 -13.93
N ILE A 177 21.35 29.23 -13.26
CA ILE A 177 21.29 29.31 -11.80
C ILE A 177 19.89 28.95 -11.30
N SER A 178 18.84 29.51 -11.90
CA SER A 178 17.44 29.21 -11.54
C SER A 178 17.13 27.72 -11.71
N THR A 179 17.61 27.10 -12.80
CA THR A 179 17.41 25.68 -13.06
C THR A 179 18.10 24.80 -12.02
N PHE A 180 19.34 25.11 -11.64
CA PHE A 180 20.06 24.36 -10.60
C PHE A 180 19.39 24.44 -9.24
N TYR A 181 18.97 25.64 -8.82
CA TYR A 181 18.25 25.80 -7.56
C TYR A 181 16.90 25.07 -7.56
N LEU A 182 16.16 25.10 -8.67
CA LEU A 182 14.90 24.37 -8.80
C LEU A 182 15.10 22.84 -8.72
N ILE A 183 16.07 22.30 -9.45
CA ILE A 183 16.40 20.86 -9.39
C ILE A 183 16.83 20.47 -7.98
N GLY A 184 17.70 21.26 -7.35
CA GLY A 184 18.15 21.03 -5.97
C GLY A 184 17.01 21.07 -4.96
N LEU A 185 16.08 22.03 -5.09
CA LEU A 185 14.92 22.16 -4.22
C LEU A 185 13.99 20.95 -4.36
N VAL A 186 13.66 20.54 -5.58
CA VAL A 186 12.81 19.36 -5.81
C VAL A 186 13.49 18.07 -5.31
N SER A 187 14.79 17.91 -5.54
CA SER A 187 15.55 16.76 -5.06
C SER A 187 15.56 16.66 -3.52
N ASN A 188 15.75 17.79 -2.83
CA ASN A 188 15.68 17.85 -1.38
C ASN A 188 14.28 17.54 -0.84
N LEU A 189 13.23 18.07 -1.46
CA LEU A 189 11.85 17.75 -1.09
C LEU A 189 11.56 16.25 -1.26
N THR A 190 11.98 15.68 -2.39
CA THR A 190 11.80 14.25 -2.67
C THR A 190 12.56 13.39 -1.65
N THR A 191 13.80 13.75 -1.35
CA THR A 191 14.63 13.06 -0.35
C THR A 191 14.03 13.15 1.06
N GLY A 192 13.50 14.31 1.45
CA GLY A 192 12.82 14.51 2.73
C GLY A 192 11.55 13.66 2.86
N LEU A 193 10.74 13.59 1.79
CA LEU A 193 9.55 12.74 1.72
C LEU A 193 9.91 11.25 1.80
N LEU A 194 10.94 10.82 1.07
CA LEU A 194 11.44 9.45 1.11
C LEU A 194 11.90 9.08 2.52
N LYS A 195 12.71 9.93 3.17
CA LYS A 195 13.22 9.68 4.52
C LYS A 195 12.10 9.53 5.55
N LYS A 196 11.06 10.37 5.50
CA LYS A 196 9.88 10.24 6.39
C LYS A 196 9.19 8.89 6.21
N ARG A 197 8.91 8.48 4.97
CA ARG A 197 8.27 7.18 4.71
C ARG A 197 9.15 6.01 5.13
N THR A 198 10.46 6.09 4.94
CA THR A 198 11.38 5.05 5.43
C THR A 198 11.32 4.93 6.95
N LEU A 199 11.28 6.06 7.67
CA LEU A 199 11.15 6.05 9.14
C LEU A 199 9.80 5.49 9.60
N GLU A 200 8.70 5.86 8.94
CA GLU A 200 7.36 5.31 9.21
C GLU A 200 7.31 3.81 8.97
N LEU A 201 7.90 3.33 7.86
CA LEU A 201 8.00 1.90 7.56
C LEU A 201 8.85 1.14 8.57
N VAL A 202 9.98 1.69 8.99
CA VAL A 202 10.83 1.09 10.03
C VAL A 202 10.08 1.02 11.36
N LYS A 203 9.34 2.06 11.72
CA LYS A 203 8.53 2.08 12.93
C LYS A 203 7.41 1.04 12.87
N ALA A 204 6.63 1.03 11.79
CA ALA A 204 5.55 0.06 11.59
C ALA A 204 6.07 -1.39 11.61
N LYS A 205 7.24 -1.64 11.01
CA LYS A 205 7.89 -2.96 11.06
C LYS A 205 8.26 -3.35 12.49
N LYS A 206 8.82 -2.42 13.27
CA LYS A 206 9.18 -2.67 14.67
C LYS A 206 7.95 -2.93 15.53
N ASP A 207 6.89 -2.15 15.35
CA ASP A 207 5.63 -2.33 16.07
C ASP A 207 5.02 -3.72 15.76
N LEU A 208 5.03 -4.12 14.48
CA LEU A 208 4.60 -5.46 14.05
C LEU A 208 5.45 -6.58 14.67
N GLU A 209 6.78 -6.43 14.72
CA GLU A 209 7.68 -7.40 15.37
C GLU A 209 7.37 -7.53 16.87
N THR A 210 7.08 -6.42 17.56
CA THR A 210 6.71 -6.46 18.99
C THR A 210 5.35 -7.12 19.23
N GLU A 211 4.36 -6.88 18.36
CA GLU A 211 3.06 -7.55 18.43
C GLU A 211 3.18 -9.05 18.16
N GLN A 212 4.02 -9.46 17.20
CA GLN A 212 4.29 -10.87 16.92
C GLN A 212 4.92 -11.57 18.14
N LEU A 213 5.93 -10.96 18.76
CA LEU A 213 6.55 -11.51 19.98
C LEU A 213 5.54 -11.61 21.13
N ALA A 214 4.71 -10.58 21.34
CA ALA A 214 3.68 -10.60 22.38
C ALA A 214 2.63 -11.70 22.11
N LEU A 215 2.25 -11.89 20.85
CA LEU A 215 1.32 -12.94 20.44
C LEU A 215 1.94 -14.33 20.62
N GLU A 216 3.21 -14.51 20.28
CA GLU A 216 3.95 -15.76 20.45
C GLU A 216 4.03 -16.17 21.92
N VAL A 217 4.38 -15.24 22.81
CA VAL A 217 4.38 -15.47 24.27
C VAL A 217 2.99 -15.86 24.76
N LYS A 218 1.94 -15.17 24.29
CA LYS A 218 0.56 -15.47 24.67
C LYS A 218 0.10 -16.84 24.17
N VAL A 219 0.43 -17.20 22.93
CA VAL A 219 0.12 -18.51 22.36
C VAL A 219 0.82 -19.59 23.18
N ARG A 220 2.12 -19.43 23.47
CA ARG A 220 2.89 -20.37 24.27
C ARG A 220 2.27 -20.60 25.65
N SER A 221 1.98 -19.52 26.38
CA SER A 221 1.33 -19.59 27.70
C SER A 221 -0.03 -20.30 27.63
N ARG A 222 -0.85 -20.03 26.61
CA ARG A 222 -2.14 -20.71 26.41
C ARG A 222 -1.99 -22.18 26.03
N THR A 223 -0.96 -22.52 25.26
CA THR A 223 -0.63 -23.91 24.96
C THR A 223 -0.22 -24.66 26.21
N GLU A 224 0.64 -24.08 27.05
CA GLU A 224 1.05 -24.66 28.33
C GLU A 224 -0.15 -24.84 29.28
N GLU A 225 -1.04 -23.84 29.40
CA GLU A 225 -2.28 -23.94 30.17
C GLU A 225 -3.18 -25.10 29.68
N LEU A 226 -3.37 -25.21 28.36
CA LEU A 226 -4.18 -26.28 27.76
C LEU A 226 -3.58 -27.66 27.95
N GLU A 227 -2.25 -27.79 27.91
CA GLU A 227 -1.56 -29.05 28.18
C GLU A 227 -1.73 -29.49 29.64
N GLN A 228 -1.61 -28.55 30.60
CA GLN A 228 -1.85 -28.83 32.02
C GLN A 228 -3.30 -29.25 32.27
N GLU A 229 -4.26 -28.54 31.68
CA GLU A 229 -5.69 -28.87 31.81
C GLU A 229 -5.99 -30.25 31.20
N ARG A 230 -5.42 -30.56 30.02
CA ARG A 230 -5.54 -31.90 29.42
C ARG A 230 -4.97 -32.98 30.31
N ALA A 231 -3.76 -32.80 30.84
CA ALA A 231 -3.14 -33.79 31.71
C ALA A 231 -4.01 -34.05 32.97
N SER A 232 -4.56 -32.99 33.58
CA SER A 232 -5.46 -33.13 34.73
C SER A 232 -6.76 -33.86 34.36
N LEU A 233 -7.34 -33.57 33.19
CA LEU A 233 -8.53 -34.25 32.71
C LEU A 233 -8.26 -35.73 32.42
N GLU A 234 -7.13 -36.07 31.83
CA GLU A 234 -6.72 -37.47 31.58
C GLU A 234 -6.55 -38.24 32.88
N GLU A 235 -5.95 -37.63 33.90
CA GLU A 235 -5.83 -38.24 35.24
C GLU A 235 -7.21 -38.51 35.86
N LYS A 236 -8.11 -37.52 35.84
CA LYS A 236 -9.49 -37.69 36.33
C LYS A 236 -10.26 -38.77 35.57
N VAL A 237 -10.11 -38.82 34.24
CA VAL A 237 -10.72 -39.88 33.42
C VAL A 237 -10.20 -41.24 33.86
N LYS A 238 -8.88 -41.39 34.03
CA LYS A 238 -8.25 -42.64 34.47
C LYS A 238 -8.73 -43.07 35.86
N GLU A 239 -8.82 -42.16 36.82
CA GLU A 239 -9.36 -42.44 38.15
C GLU A 239 -10.83 -42.88 38.09
N ARG A 240 -11.66 -42.14 37.35
CA ARG A 240 -13.08 -42.48 37.18
C ARG A 240 -13.29 -43.80 36.47
N THR A 241 -12.47 -44.11 35.47
CA THR A 241 -12.51 -45.42 34.80
C THR A 241 -12.15 -46.54 35.76
N LYS A 242 -11.13 -46.37 36.61
CA LYS A 242 -10.79 -47.37 37.65
C LYS A 242 -11.90 -47.54 38.68
N GLU A 243 -12.48 -46.44 39.17
CA GLU A 243 -13.58 -46.48 40.13
C GLU A 243 -14.80 -47.20 39.54
N LEU A 244 -15.15 -46.89 38.28
CA LEU A 244 -16.24 -47.55 37.57
C LEU A 244 -15.97 -49.04 37.38
N GLN A 245 -14.74 -49.43 37.01
CA GLN A 245 -14.37 -50.83 36.87
C GLN A 245 -14.54 -51.61 38.18
N LYS A 246 -14.10 -51.01 39.29
CA LYS A 246 -14.27 -51.61 40.62
C LYS A 246 -15.75 -51.75 41.00
N ARG A 247 -16.57 -50.73 40.73
CA ARG A 247 -18.02 -50.81 40.97
C ARG A 247 -18.69 -51.90 40.12
N ILE A 248 -18.25 -52.09 38.88
CA ILE A 248 -18.74 -53.18 38.02
C ILE A 248 -18.39 -54.54 38.65
N GLU A 249 -17.15 -54.72 39.10
CA GLU A 249 -16.69 -55.96 39.74
C GLU A 249 -17.43 -56.25 41.07
N ASP A 250 -17.67 -55.23 41.89
CA ASP A 250 -18.48 -55.32 43.11
C ASP A 250 -19.94 -55.73 42.79
N LEU A 251 -20.52 -55.16 41.73
CA LEU A 251 -21.87 -55.49 41.25
C LEU A 251 -21.96 -56.92 40.71
N GLU A 252 -20.97 -57.38 39.94
CA GLU A 252 -20.89 -58.76 39.46
C GLU A 252 -20.80 -59.75 40.63
N THR A 253 -20.00 -59.44 41.64
CA THR A 253 -19.86 -60.26 42.86
C THR A 253 -21.18 -60.35 43.63
N LEU A 254 -21.87 -59.21 43.82
CA LEU A 254 -23.20 -59.18 44.45
C LEU A 254 -24.22 -59.97 43.65
N GLN A 255 -24.18 -59.90 42.32
CA GLN A 255 -25.05 -60.68 41.45
C GLN A 255 -24.78 -62.18 41.62
N GLN A 256 -23.52 -62.62 41.59
CA GLN A 256 -23.14 -64.02 41.80
C GLN A 256 -23.61 -64.54 43.17
N LEU A 257 -23.41 -63.78 44.24
CA LEU A 257 -23.86 -64.13 45.59
C LEU A 257 -25.40 -64.22 45.67
N THR A 258 -26.11 -63.32 45.00
CA THR A 258 -27.58 -63.30 44.98
C THR A 258 -28.13 -64.53 44.24
N VAL A 259 -27.57 -64.85 43.07
CA VAL A 259 -27.93 -66.06 42.32
C VAL A 259 -27.61 -67.32 43.12
N GLY A 260 -26.45 -67.37 43.79
CA GLY A 260 -26.10 -68.50 44.66
C GLY A 260 -27.08 -68.69 45.83
N ARG A 261 -27.53 -67.59 46.45
CA ARG A 261 -28.56 -67.62 47.51
C ARG A 261 -29.90 -68.13 46.99
N GLU A 262 -30.33 -67.68 45.81
CA GLU A 262 -31.57 -68.14 45.17
C GLU A 262 -31.51 -69.64 44.85
N LEU A 263 -30.39 -70.13 44.31
CA LEU A 263 -30.18 -71.56 44.06
C LEU A 263 -30.26 -72.39 45.35
N ARG A 264 -29.60 -71.92 46.43
CA ARG A 264 -29.66 -72.59 47.74
C ARG A 264 -31.07 -72.60 48.33
N MET A 265 -31.83 -71.51 48.14
CA MET A 265 -33.24 -71.44 48.54
C MET A 265 -34.10 -72.45 47.76
N VAL A 266 -33.82 -72.67 46.49
CA VAL A 266 -34.51 -73.69 45.68
C VAL A 266 -34.17 -75.11 46.17
N GLU A 267 -32.90 -75.40 46.45
CA GLU A 267 -32.47 -76.68 47.04
C GLU A 267 -33.15 -76.94 48.38
N LEU A 268 -33.07 -76.00 49.31
CA LEU A 268 -33.69 -76.11 50.63
C LEU A 268 -35.20 -76.25 50.55
N LYS A 269 -35.88 -75.55 49.62
CA LYS A 269 -37.31 -75.75 49.38
C LYS A 269 -37.62 -77.18 48.94
N LYS A 270 -36.84 -77.76 48.02
CA LYS A 270 -37.00 -79.17 47.60
C LYS A 270 -36.77 -80.14 48.76
N GLU A 271 -35.73 -79.93 49.57
CA GLU A 271 -35.47 -80.76 50.75
C GLU A 271 -36.62 -80.69 51.76
N VAL A 272 -37.14 -79.49 52.04
CA VAL A 272 -38.30 -79.30 52.92
C VAL A 272 -39.56 -79.98 52.37
N GLU A 273 -39.78 -79.93 51.04
CA GLU A 273 -40.87 -80.64 50.38
C GLU A 273 -40.72 -82.16 50.59
N GLY A 274 -39.52 -82.70 50.36
CA GLY A 274 -39.21 -84.12 50.57
C GLY A 274 -39.41 -84.56 52.02
N TYR A 275 -38.88 -83.81 52.99
CA TYR A 275 -39.09 -84.10 54.42
C TYR A 275 -40.56 -84.02 54.81
N LYS A 276 -41.36 -83.12 54.22
CA LYS A 276 -42.81 -83.08 54.45
C LYS A 276 -43.52 -84.32 53.91
N GLU A 277 -43.17 -84.77 52.71
CA GLU A 277 -43.71 -86.00 52.12
C GLU A 277 -43.37 -87.21 53.00
N GLU A 278 -42.13 -87.29 53.48
CA GLU A 278 -41.66 -88.36 54.36
C GLU A 278 -42.35 -88.34 55.74
N ILE A 279 -42.51 -87.17 56.35
CA ILE A 279 -43.30 -86.98 57.58
C ILE A 279 -44.76 -87.39 57.37
N ASN A 280 -45.36 -87.04 56.22
CA ASN A 280 -46.74 -87.42 55.91
C ASN A 280 -46.87 -88.94 55.72
N HIS A 281 -45.91 -89.57 55.05
CA HIS A 281 -45.85 -91.02 54.89
C HIS A 281 -45.68 -91.74 56.24
N LEU A 282 -44.77 -91.27 57.09
CA LEU A 282 -44.59 -91.80 58.45
C LEU A 282 -45.83 -91.58 59.33
N ARG A 283 -46.52 -90.44 59.21
CA ARG A 283 -47.79 -90.20 59.88
C ARG A 283 -48.90 -91.13 59.40
N ALA A 284 -48.96 -91.44 58.10
CA ALA A 284 -49.90 -92.40 57.55
C ALA A 284 -49.64 -93.82 58.07
N GLN A 285 -48.37 -94.23 58.17
CA GLN A 285 -47.98 -95.51 58.78
C GLN A 285 -48.34 -95.57 60.27
N LEU A 286 -48.16 -94.48 61.02
CA LEU A 286 -48.55 -94.38 62.43
C LEU A 286 -50.07 -94.33 62.67
N SER A 287 -50.86 -93.94 61.66
CA SER A 287 -52.33 -94.04 61.72
C SER A 287 -52.83 -95.45 61.39
N ASP A 288 -52.12 -96.20 60.55
CA ASP A 288 -52.45 -97.60 60.23
C ASP A 288 -52.03 -98.58 61.35
N GLU A 289 -51.06 -98.23 62.19
CA GLU A 289 -50.64 -99.03 63.36
C GLU A 289 -51.55 -98.83 64.60
N LYS A 290 -52.57 -97.96 64.52
CA LYS A 290 -53.54 -97.64 65.58
C LYS A 290 -54.99 -98.05 65.28
N ALA A 291 -55.23 -98.84 64.23
CA ALA A 291 -56.53 -99.43 63.90
C ALA A 291 -56.44 -100.96 63.95
#